data_AF-A0AAD7NH32-F1
#
_entry.id   AF-A0AAD7NH32-F1
#
_cell.length_a   1.000
_cell.length_b   1.000
_cell.length_c   1.000
_cell.angle_alpha   90.00
_cell.angle_beta   90.00
_cell.angle_gamma   90.00
#
_symmetry.space_group_name_H-M   'P 1'
#
loop_
_entity.id
_entity.type
_entity.pdbx_description
1 polymer ?
#
loop_
_entity_poly.entity_id
_entity_poly.type
_entity_poly.pdbx_seq_one_letter_code
_entity_poly.pdbx_strand_id
1 'polypeptide(L)'
;MSKPIQLVAVHPDNERNFKALATTPKDIRATRTALHTACTKCFKNGSDEPSLQLRRCGKCKTVWYCSKECQSQHWPTHKKSCGKVDGSGIGRLIQNLFSNYLLNTHIQACFALHFDLLTRPQLDRPFMARIDIGIEPADMNECFNIFMGEAVAAKIQGMLQGDLTPCARKRGQDGILR
;
A
#
# COMPACT_ATOMS: atom_id res chain seq x y z
N MET A 1 28.88 14.79 -14.68
CA MET A 1 27.52 14.22 -14.48
C MET A 1 27.66 12.72 -14.33
N SER A 2 27.77 12.24 -13.10
CA SER A 2 27.87 10.82 -12.80
C SER A 2 26.48 10.19 -12.98
N LYS A 3 26.39 9.07 -13.71
CA LYS A 3 25.15 8.30 -13.86
C LYS A 3 24.62 7.95 -12.46
N PRO A 4 23.30 8.01 -12.20
CA PRO A 4 22.74 7.59 -10.93
C PRO A 4 23.17 6.15 -10.68
N ILE A 5 23.73 5.88 -9.49
CA ILE A 5 23.98 4.52 -9.03
C ILE A 5 22.60 3.90 -8.86
N GLN A 6 22.10 3.23 -9.89
CA GLN A 6 21.10 2.21 -9.69
C GLN A 6 21.80 1.12 -8.89
N LEU A 7 21.61 1.11 -7.57
CA LEU A 7 21.76 -0.11 -6.80
C LEU A 7 20.74 -1.07 -7.42
N VAL A 8 21.23 -1.91 -8.33
CA VAL A 8 20.46 -3.02 -8.85
C VAL A 8 20.19 -3.88 -7.63
N ALA A 9 18.98 -3.78 -7.07
CA ALA A 9 18.54 -4.54 -5.90
C ALA A 9 18.52 -6.07 -6.18
N VAL A 10 18.89 -6.47 -7.39
CA VAL A 10 18.98 -7.84 -7.87
C VAL A 10 20.44 -8.09 -8.23
N HIS A 11 21.06 -9.06 -7.57
CA HIS A 11 22.39 -9.54 -7.93
C HIS A 11 22.45 -9.87 -9.44
N PRO A 12 23.52 -9.53 -10.18
CA PRO A 12 23.60 -9.75 -11.63
C PRO A 12 23.24 -11.19 -12.05
N ASP A 13 23.69 -12.19 -11.29
CA ASP A 13 23.40 -13.60 -11.55
C ASP A 13 21.91 -13.95 -11.42
N ASN A 14 21.16 -13.18 -10.62
CA ASN A 14 19.73 -13.36 -10.40
C ASN A 14 18.87 -12.48 -11.32
N GLU A 15 19.46 -11.62 -12.14
CA GLU A 15 18.71 -10.66 -12.98
C GLU A 15 17.78 -11.38 -13.97
N ARG A 16 18.24 -12.48 -14.59
CA ARG A 16 17.41 -13.29 -15.49
C ARG A 16 16.20 -13.88 -14.76
N ASN A 17 16.42 -14.46 -13.58
CA ASN A 17 15.36 -15.09 -12.79
C ASN A 17 14.36 -14.04 -12.30
N PHE A 18 14.84 -12.90 -11.83
CA PHE A 18 13.97 -11.79 -11.45
C PHE A 18 13.12 -11.31 -12.63
N LYS A 19 13.71 -11.08 -13.81
CA LYS A 19 12.96 -10.65 -14.99
C LYS A 19 11.90 -11.66 -15.42
N ALA A 20 12.18 -12.96 -15.27
CA ALA A 20 11.23 -14.02 -15.59
C ALA A 20 10.05 -14.09 -14.60
N LEU A 21 10.28 -13.77 -13.32
CA LEU A 21 9.28 -13.88 -12.24
C LEU A 21 8.58 -12.56 -11.93
N ALA A 22 9.17 -11.42 -12.28
CA ALA A 22 8.69 -10.09 -11.94
C ALA A 22 7.25 -9.89 -12.43
N THR A 23 6.38 -9.36 -11.56
CA THR A 23 5.02 -9.04 -11.95
C THR A 23 5.03 -7.96 -13.04
N THR A 24 4.45 -8.27 -14.20
CA THR A 24 4.52 -7.37 -15.34
C THR A 24 3.62 -6.14 -15.12
N PRO A 25 3.89 -4.99 -15.78
CA PRO A 25 2.99 -3.83 -15.73
C PRO A 25 1.57 -4.13 -16.24
N LYS A 26 1.41 -5.12 -17.12
CA LYS A 26 0.09 -5.58 -17.58
C LYS A 26 -0.67 -6.24 -16.43
N ASP A 27 0.00 -7.14 -15.71
CA ASP A 27 -0.58 -7.86 -14.57
C ASP A 27 -0.88 -6.92 -13.41
N ILE A 28 0.03 -5.99 -13.07
CA ILE A 28 -0.22 -4.96 -12.06
C ILE A 28 -1.50 -4.17 -12.39
N ARG A 29 -1.71 -3.80 -13.67
CA ARG A 29 -2.92 -3.06 -14.09
C ARG A 29 -4.18 -3.92 -14.00
N ALA A 30 -4.09 -5.19 -14.38
CA ALA A 30 -5.20 -6.14 -14.27
C ALA A 30 -5.58 -6.37 -12.80
N THR A 31 -4.60 -6.71 -11.95
CA THR A 31 -4.80 -6.94 -10.51
C THR A 31 -5.31 -5.69 -9.83
N ARG A 32 -4.82 -4.49 -10.16
CA ARG A 32 -5.38 -3.23 -9.60
C ARG A 32 -6.85 -3.03 -9.93
N THR A 33 -7.28 -3.50 -11.09
CA THR A 33 -8.69 -3.43 -11.51
C THR A 33 -9.52 -4.46 -10.74
N ALA A 34 -8.92 -5.61 -10.41
CA ALA A 34 -9.53 -6.70 -9.64
C ALA A 34 -9.42 -6.55 -8.11
N LEU A 35 -8.53 -5.71 -7.58
CA LEU A 35 -8.22 -5.62 -6.13
C LEU A 35 -9.30 -4.93 -5.30
N HIS A 36 -10.29 -4.35 -5.94
CA HIS A 36 -11.27 -3.51 -5.28
C HIS A 36 -12.66 -4.07 -5.51
N THR A 37 -12.92 -5.15 -4.77
CA THR A 37 -14.10 -6.00 -4.93
C THR A 37 -15.20 -5.73 -3.92
N ALA A 38 -14.97 -4.87 -2.91
CA ALA A 38 -15.89 -4.67 -1.79
C ALA A 38 -16.39 -3.24 -1.60
N CYS A 39 -17.60 -3.10 -1.07
CA CYS A 39 -18.14 -1.83 -0.61
C CYS A 39 -17.42 -1.35 0.66
N THR A 40 -16.94 -0.12 0.67
CA THR A 40 -16.20 0.47 1.81
C THR A 40 -17.06 0.59 3.08
N LYS A 41 -18.39 0.65 2.94
CA LYS A 41 -19.31 0.84 4.07
C LYS A 41 -19.86 -0.47 4.63
N CYS A 42 -20.26 -1.40 3.78
CA CYS A 42 -20.93 -2.64 4.19
C CYS A 42 -20.11 -3.90 3.90
N PHE A 43 -18.91 -3.76 3.35
CA PHE A 43 -17.94 -4.83 3.07
C PHE A 43 -18.39 -5.94 2.10
N LYS A 44 -19.64 -5.91 1.63
CA LYS A 44 -20.14 -6.80 0.57
C LYS A 44 -19.29 -6.68 -0.69
N ASN A 45 -19.00 -7.82 -1.31
CA ASN A 45 -18.19 -7.89 -2.52
C ASN A 45 -18.88 -8.69 -3.64
N GLY A 46 -18.30 -8.67 -4.84
CA GLY A 46 -18.82 -9.40 -6.00
C GLY A 46 -18.79 -10.92 -5.88
N SER A 47 -18.06 -11.48 -4.91
CA SER A 47 -18.14 -12.92 -4.59
C SER A 47 -19.33 -13.28 -3.71
N ASP A 48 -19.80 -12.36 -2.85
CA ASP A 48 -21.01 -12.56 -2.05
C ASP A 48 -22.29 -12.37 -2.89
N GLU A 49 -22.22 -11.45 -3.86
CA GLU A 49 -23.33 -11.10 -4.74
C GLU A 49 -22.79 -10.82 -6.16
N PRO A 50 -22.90 -11.77 -7.10
CA PRO A 50 -22.42 -11.60 -8.48
C PRO A 50 -23.09 -10.43 -9.21
N SER A 51 -24.27 -10.01 -8.76
CA SER A 51 -25.03 -8.86 -9.28
C SER A 51 -24.51 -7.50 -8.77
N LEU A 52 -23.62 -7.50 -7.76
CA LEU A 52 -23.20 -6.30 -7.06
C LEU A 52 -22.29 -5.42 -7.92
N GLN A 53 -22.83 -4.32 -8.42
CA GLN A 53 -22.05 -3.32 -9.13
C GLN A 53 -21.48 -2.27 -8.18
N LEU A 54 -20.17 -2.29 -7.97
CA LEU A 54 -19.48 -1.27 -7.20
C LEU A 54 -19.20 -0.02 -8.02
N ARG A 55 -19.53 1.13 -7.43
CA ARG A 55 -19.29 2.46 -7.99
C ARG A 55 -18.25 3.18 -7.18
N ARG A 56 -17.31 3.84 -7.86
CA ARG A 56 -16.30 4.67 -7.22
C ARG A 56 -16.90 6.00 -6.76
N CYS A 57 -16.36 6.55 -5.68
CA CYS A 57 -16.61 7.97 -5.36
C CYS A 57 -16.20 8.84 -6.55
N GLY A 58 -17.11 9.69 -7.04
CA GLY A 58 -16.86 10.54 -8.20
C GLY A 58 -15.75 11.58 -7.99
N LYS A 59 -15.51 12.00 -6.74
CA LYS A 59 -14.51 13.02 -6.39
C LYS A 59 -13.09 12.43 -6.30
N CYS A 60 -12.86 11.54 -5.34
CA CYS A 60 -11.52 11.01 -5.05
C CYS A 60 -11.17 9.72 -5.80
N LYS A 61 -12.17 8.98 -6.31
CA LYS A 61 -11.98 7.69 -7.02
C LYS A 61 -11.19 6.61 -6.25
N THR A 62 -10.98 6.77 -4.93
CA THR A 62 -10.19 5.88 -4.07
C THR A 62 -11.01 4.93 -3.21
N VAL A 63 -12.33 5.11 -3.13
CA VAL A 63 -13.25 4.26 -2.36
C VAL A 63 -14.43 3.82 -3.22
N TRP A 64 -15.00 2.65 -2.91
CA TRP A 64 -16.09 2.01 -3.66
C TRP A 64 -17.34 1.83 -2.80
N TYR A 65 -18.50 1.94 -3.42
CA TYR A 65 -19.80 1.75 -2.79
C TYR A 65 -20.72 0.94 -3.70
N CYS A 66 -21.51 0.02 -3.13
CA CYS A 66 -22.55 -0.69 -3.87
C CYS A 66 -23.80 0.17 -4.13
N SER A 67 -24.01 1.23 -3.35
CA SER A 67 -25.20 2.05 -3.45
C SER A 67 -24.96 3.49 -2.96
N LYS A 68 -25.88 4.40 -3.30
CA LYS A 68 -25.84 5.80 -2.83
C LYS A 68 -26.03 5.87 -1.31
N GLU A 69 -26.80 4.96 -0.74
CA GLU A 69 -27.06 4.85 0.70
C GLU A 69 -25.77 4.54 1.45
N CYS A 70 -24.99 3.55 0.96
CA CYS A 70 -23.67 3.24 1.52
C CYS A 70 -22.71 4.43 1.46
N GLN A 71 -22.72 5.18 0.36
CA GLN A 71 -21.94 6.41 0.23
C GLN A 71 -22.38 7.46 1.24
N SER A 72 -23.68 7.74 1.36
CA SER A 72 -24.24 8.74 2.26
C SER A 72 -23.97 8.42 3.73
N GLN A 73 -24.09 7.15 4.13
CA GLN A 73 -23.77 6.72 5.49
C GLN A 73 -22.28 6.83 5.82
N HIS A 74 -21.40 6.58 4.84
CA HIS A 74 -19.94 6.73 5.03
C HIS A 74 -19.47 8.19 4.86
N TRP A 75 -20.28 9.07 4.28
CA TRP A 75 -19.89 10.45 3.96
C TRP A 75 -19.36 11.26 5.16
N PRO A 76 -19.95 11.22 6.37
CA PRO A 76 -19.47 12.01 7.50
C PRO A 76 -18.01 11.75 7.88
N THR A 77 -17.55 10.51 7.74
CA THR A 77 -16.14 10.12 7.98
C THR A 77 -15.30 10.36 6.73
N HIS A 78 -15.79 9.96 5.55
CA HIS A 78 -15.04 10.04 4.30
C HIS A 78 -14.74 11.48 3.86
N LYS A 79 -15.65 12.44 4.06
CA LYS A 79 -15.48 13.84 3.59
C LYS A 79 -14.21 14.50 4.10
N LYS A 80 -13.69 14.07 5.26
CA LYS A 80 -12.47 14.61 5.88
C LYS A 80 -11.22 14.32 5.07
N SER A 81 -11.20 13.21 4.33
CA SER A 81 -10.08 12.74 3.50
C SER A 81 -10.40 12.73 1.99
N CYS A 82 -11.67 12.91 1.60
CA CYS A 82 -12.12 12.86 0.21
C CYS A 82 -11.48 13.97 -0.66
N GLY A 83 -10.59 13.56 -1.57
CA GLY A 83 -9.91 14.42 -2.55
C GLY A 83 -8.67 15.13 -2.01
N LYS A 84 -8.24 14.85 -0.77
CA LYS A 84 -7.00 15.41 -0.21
C LYS A 84 -5.74 14.65 -0.62
N VAL A 85 -5.88 13.45 -1.17
CA VAL A 85 -4.76 12.52 -1.46
C VAL A 85 -4.34 12.58 -2.93
N ASP A 86 -5.13 13.22 -3.81
CA ASP A 86 -4.91 13.23 -5.26
C ASP A 86 -3.78 14.17 -5.72
N GLY A 87 -3.12 14.90 -4.80
CA GLY A 87 -1.96 15.73 -5.11
C GLY A 87 -0.59 15.04 -4.97
N SER A 88 -0.48 13.97 -4.16
CA SER A 88 0.83 13.37 -3.83
C SER A 88 1.17 12.10 -4.60
N GLY A 89 0.22 11.53 -5.38
CA GLY A 89 0.41 10.25 -6.06
C GLY A 89 0.47 9.02 -5.14
N ILE A 90 0.38 9.20 -3.81
CA ILE A 90 0.61 8.14 -2.83
C ILE A 90 -0.46 7.04 -2.87
N GLY A 91 -1.72 7.41 -3.11
CA GLY A 91 -2.80 6.42 -3.25
C GLY A 91 -2.57 5.50 -4.46
N ARG A 92 -1.99 6.05 -5.54
CA ARG A 92 -1.63 5.28 -6.73
C ARG A 92 -0.43 4.38 -6.48
N LEU A 93 0.56 4.85 -5.71
CA LEU A 93 1.69 4.06 -5.25
C LEU A 93 1.23 2.87 -4.41
N ILE A 94 0.40 3.12 -3.38
CA ILE A 94 -0.19 2.08 -2.52
C ILE A 94 -0.95 1.05 -3.37
N GLN A 95 -1.83 1.49 -4.27
CA GLN A 95 -2.54 0.59 -5.17
C GLN A 95 -1.58 -0.28 -5.99
N ASN A 96 -0.52 0.30 -6.57
CA ASN A 96 0.44 -0.45 -7.38
C ASN A 96 1.26 -1.43 -6.54
N LEU A 97 1.68 -1.05 -5.33
CA LEU A 97 2.39 -1.93 -4.39
C LEU A 97 1.57 -3.18 -4.08
N PHE A 98 0.30 -3.01 -3.70
CA PHE A 98 -0.57 -4.13 -3.39
C PHE A 98 -1.03 -4.93 -4.63
N SER A 99 -1.01 -4.31 -5.82
CA SER A 99 -1.31 -4.98 -7.11
C SER A 99 -0.16 -5.82 -7.66
N ASN A 100 1.04 -5.68 -7.09
CA ASN A 100 2.16 -6.52 -7.42
C ASN A 100 2.06 -7.82 -6.60
N TYR A 101 1.59 -8.91 -7.23
CA TYR A 101 1.37 -10.17 -6.53
C TYR A 101 2.67 -10.72 -5.93
N LEU A 102 3.80 -10.59 -6.64
CA LEU A 102 5.08 -11.13 -6.19
C LEU A 102 5.52 -10.42 -4.91
N LEU A 103 5.49 -9.08 -4.92
CA LEU A 103 5.80 -8.26 -3.76
C LEU A 103 4.86 -8.57 -2.59
N ASN A 104 3.56 -8.69 -2.86
CA ASN A 104 2.56 -9.01 -1.84
C ASN A 104 2.84 -10.37 -1.18
N THR A 105 3.14 -11.41 -1.98
CA THR A 105 3.51 -12.73 -1.46
C THR A 105 4.80 -12.69 -0.65
N HIS A 106 5.81 -11.94 -1.09
CA HIS A 106 7.06 -11.79 -0.33
C HIS A 106 6.83 -11.08 1.01
N ILE A 107 6.03 -10.01 1.03
CA ILE A 107 5.65 -9.32 2.26
C ILE A 107 4.94 -10.28 3.24
N GLN A 108 4.00 -11.09 2.74
CA GLN A 108 3.32 -12.09 3.58
C GLN A 108 4.29 -13.13 4.14
N ALA A 109 5.23 -13.63 3.33
CA ALA A 109 6.26 -14.57 3.78
C ALA A 109 7.18 -13.92 4.82
N CYS A 110 7.62 -12.69 4.60
CA CYS A 110 8.39 -11.91 5.57
C CYS A 110 7.65 -11.79 6.91
N PHE A 111 6.35 -11.50 6.90
CA PHE A 111 5.56 -11.46 8.12
C PHE A 111 5.43 -12.82 8.80
N ALA A 112 5.15 -13.88 8.04
CA ALA A 112 5.03 -15.23 8.59
C ALA A 112 6.32 -15.68 9.28
N LEU A 113 7.48 -15.37 8.68
CA LEU A 113 8.79 -15.70 9.24
C LEU A 113 9.17 -14.78 10.41
N HIS A 114 9.06 -13.46 10.24
CA HIS A 114 9.47 -12.48 11.25
C HIS A 114 8.65 -12.59 12.54
N PHE A 115 7.38 -12.95 12.43
CA PHE A 115 6.49 -13.14 13.58
C PHE A 115 6.25 -14.60 13.95
N ASP A 116 7.03 -15.54 13.37
CA ASP A 116 7.01 -16.96 13.71
C ASP A 116 5.59 -17.59 13.64
N LEU A 117 4.80 -17.16 12.66
CA LEU A 117 3.40 -17.59 12.51
C LEU A 117 3.28 -19.05 12.06
N LEU A 118 4.35 -19.63 11.52
CA LEU A 118 4.39 -21.03 11.09
C LEU A 118 4.41 -22.00 12.27
N THR A 119 5.05 -21.60 13.38
CA THR A 119 5.12 -22.45 14.59
C THR A 119 4.12 -22.00 15.66
N ARG A 120 3.69 -20.72 15.64
CA ARG A 120 2.74 -20.14 16.59
C ARG A 120 1.54 -19.49 15.86
N PRO A 121 0.69 -20.28 15.20
CA PRO A 121 -0.45 -19.73 14.47
C PRO A 121 -1.46 -19.10 15.43
N GLN A 122 -1.90 -17.87 15.14
CA GLN A 122 -3.04 -17.25 15.80
C GLN A 122 -4.29 -17.55 14.98
N LEU A 123 -5.09 -18.53 15.43
CA LEU A 123 -6.28 -19.03 14.73
C LEU A 123 -7.59 -18.48 15.30
N ASP A 124 -7.54 -17.91 16.49
CA ASP A 124 -8.67 -17.34 17.22
C ASP A 124 -9.01 -15.91 16.76
N ARG A 125 -8.08 -15.23 16.09
CA ARG A 125 -8.25 -13.84 15.65
C ARG A 125 -7.40 -13.50 14.42
N PRO A 126 -7.82 -12.50 13.61
CA PRO A 126 -7.00 -12.01 12.50
C PRO A 126 -5.65 -11.48 12.98
N PHE A 127 -4.56 -11.97 12.38
CA PHE A 127 -3.24 -11.39 12.58
C PHE A 127 -3.14 -10.02 11.90
N MET A 128 -2.79 -8.99 12.66
CA MET A 128 -2.61 -7.63 12.16
C MET A 128 -1.15 -7.18 12.28
N ALA A 129 -0.56 -6.80 11.15
CA ALA A 129 0.74 -6.15 11.09
C ALA A 129 0.65 -4.81 10.35
N ARG A 130 1.56 -3.89 10.67
CA ARG A 130 1.68 -2.58 10.03
C ARG A 130 3.01 -2.51 9.28
N ILE A 131 2.94 -1.97 8.07
CA ILE A 131 4.12 -1.54 7.30
C ILE A 131 4.07 -0.03 7.26
N ASP A 132 5.07 0.59 7.88
CA ASP A 132 5.27 2.03 7.78
C ASP A 132 6.14 2.29 6.54
N ILE A 133 5.64 3.14 5.64
CA ILE A 133 6.30 3.42 4.37
C ILE A 133 6.80 4.87 4.38
N GLY A 134 8.12 5.03 4.39
CA GLY A 134 8.83 6.30 4.24
C GLY A 134 9.16 6.58 2.77
N ILE A 135 9.03 7.84 2.36
CA ILE A 135 9.59 8.33 1.09
C ILE A 135 10.70 9.31 1.46
N GLU A 136 11.93 8.96 1.14
CA GLU A 136 13.12 9.71 1.53
C GLU A 136 13.98 10.01 0.30
N PRO A 137 14.85 11.02 0.32
CA PRO A 137 15.85 11.20 -0.73
C PRO A 137 16.77 9.98 -0.80
N ALA A 138 17.08 9.55 -2.02
CA ALA A 138 18.03 8.46 -2.23
C ALA A 138 19.48 8.90 -1.97
N ASP A 139 19.77 10.20 -2.04
CA ASP A 139 21.06 10.79 -1.67
C ASP A 139 21.05 11.25 -0.21
N MET A 140 22.07 10.82 0.55
CA MET A 140 22.17 11.13 1.98
C MET A 140 22.37 12.64 2.24
N ASN A 141 23.06 13.35 1.35
CA ASN A 141 23.25 14.79 1.48
C ASN A 141 21.94 15.53 1.20
N GLU A 142 21.16 15.10 0.20
CA GLU A 142 19.82 15.67 -0.02
C GLU A 142 18.90 15.44 1.18
N CYS A 143 18.96 14.25 1.80
CA CYS A 143 18.23 13.96 3.04
C CYS A 143 18.65 14.90 4.19
N PHE A 144 19.96 15.08 4.38
CA PHE A 144 20.49 15.98 5.39
C PHE A 144 20.09 17.45 5.15
N ASN A 145 20.16 17.92 3.90
CA ASN A 145 19.79 19.29 3.54
C ASN A 145 18.30 19.55 3.83
N ILE A 146 17.41 18.60 3.52
CA ILE A 146 15.98 18.70 3.90
C ILE A 146 15.83 18.79 5.41
N PHE A 147 16.54 17.93 6.15
CA PHE A 147 16.48 17.91 7.62
C PHE A 147 16.94 19.23 8.24
N MET A 148 17.95 19.86 7.66
CA MET A 148 18.48 21.17 8.09
C MET A 148 17.68 22.37 7.58
N GLY A 149 16.66 22.15 6.74
CA GLY A 149 15.87 23.23 6.12
C GLY A 149 16.63 24.00 5.03
N GLU A 150 17.68 23.41 4.47
CA GLU A 150 18.45 23.97 3.38
C GLU A 150 17.78 23.77 2.03
N ALA A 151 18.19 24.56 1.03
CA ALA A 151 17.65 24.46 -0.31
C ALA A 151 18.06 23.14 -0.97
N VAL A 152 17.09 22.44 -1.55
CA VAL A 152 17.30 21.23 -2.37
C VAL A 152 16.83 21.45 -3.79
N ALA A 153 17.31 20.62 -4.72
CA ALA A 153 16.87 20.68 -6.11
C ALA A 153 15.35 20.49 -6.24
N ALA A 154 14.75 21.13 -7.24
CA ALA A 154 13.30 21.05 -7.48
C ALA A 154 12.81 19.62 -7.78
N LYS A 155 13.72 18.74 -8.21
CA LYS A 155 13.44 17.32 -8.47
C LYS A 155 14.63 16.49 -8.00
N ILE A 156 14.36 15.60 -7.06
CA ILE A 156 15.33 14.69 -6.45
C ILE A 156 14.91 13.24 -6.66
N GLN A 157 15.87 12.31 -6.59
CA GLN A 157 15.57 10.88 -6.66
C GLN A 157 15.08 10.42 -5.28
N GLY A 158 13.90 9.80 -5.22
CA GLY A 158 13.36 9.25 -3.99
C GLY A 158 13.66 7.75 -3.82
N MET A 159 13.77 7.32 -2.58
CA MET A 159 13.80 5.95 -2.11
C MET A 159 12.52 5.65 -1.32
N LEU A 160 11.98 4.45 -1.49
CA LEU A 160 10.88 3.95 -0.70
C LEU A 160 11.45 3.03 0.40
N GLN A 161 11.30 3.42 1.66
CA GLN A 161 11.69 2.60 2.80
C GLN A 161 10.44 2.00 3.44
N GLY A 162 10.50 0.72 3.82
CA GLY A 162 9.40 0.00 4.46
C GLY A 162 9.85 -0.62 5.78
N ASP A 163 9.25 -0.17 6.88
CA ASP A 163 9.54 -0.68 8.22
C ASP A 163 8.40 -1.58 8.71
N LEU A 164 8.73 -2.80 9.12
CA LEU A 164 7.77 -3.81 9.57
C LEU A 164 7.61 -3.75 11.08
N THR A 165 6.40 -3.45 11.56
CA THR A 165 6.11 -3.40 13.00
C THR A 165 4.86 -4.24 13.32
N PRO A 166 4.90 -5.13 14.34
CA PRO A 166 3.69 -5.81 14.78
C PRO A 166 2.72 -4.79 15.34
N CYS A 167 1.43 -4.91 14.97
CA CYS A 167 0.41 -4.07 15.58
C CYS A 167 0.09 -4.64 16.96
N ALA A 168 0.85 -4.26 17.98
CA ALA A 168 0.53 -4.58 19.36
C ALA A 168 -0.72 -3.79 19.76
N ARG A 169 -1.92 -4.38 19.62
CA ARG A 169 -3.09 -3.88 20.35
C ARG A 169 -2.79 -4.04 21.84
N LYS A 170 -2.58 -2.93 22.54
CA LYS A 170 -2.65 -2.92 24.01
C LYS A 170 -3.97 -3.58 24.39
N ARG A 171 -3.92 -4.62 25.23
CA ARG A 171 -5.13 -5.22 25.83
C ARG A 171 -5.97 -4.08 26.42
N GLY A 172 -7.17 -3.86 25.89
CA GLY A 172 -8.17 -2.96 26.49
C GLY A 172 -8.41 -1.59 25.84
N GLN A 173 -8.03 -1.32 24.58
CA GLN A 173 -8.49 -0.11 23.89
C GLN A 173 -9.28 -0.43 22.61
N ASP A 174 -10.60 -0.59 22.80
CA ASP A 174 -11.59 -0.30 21.76
C ASP A 174 -11.63 1.22 21.55
N GLY A 175 -10.70 1.72 20.75
CA GLY A 175 -10.55 3.15 20.53
C GLY A 175 -9.94 3.43 19.17
N ILE A 176 -10.78 3.92 18.27
CA ILE A 176 -10.48 4.59 17.00
C ILE A 176 -9.04 5.14 16.97
N LEU A 177 -8.17 4.51 16.18
CA LEU A 177 -6.86 5.09 15.86
C LEU A 177 -7.10 6.26 14.90
N ARG A 178 -6.87 7.48 15.39
CA ARG A 178 -6.70 8.69 14.59
C ARG A 178 -5.32 8.71 13.95
#